data_AF-A0A956UCM9-F1
#
_entry.id   AF-A0A956UCM9-F1
#
_cell.length_a   1.000
_cell.length_b   1.000
_cell.length_c   1.000
_cell.angle_alpha   90.00
_cell.angle_beta   90.00
_cell.angle_gamma   90.00
#
_symmetry.space_group_name_H-M   'P 1'
#
loop_
_entity.id
_entity.type
_entity.pdbx_description
1 polymer ?
#
loop_
_entity_poly.entity_id
_entity_poly.type
_entity_poly.pdbx_seq_one_letter_code
_entity_poly.pdbx_strand_id
1 'polypeptide(L)'
;RGYAPALVKVAEMFRDGSGVPVDETQAYELFLRAASSGSRKGQLELARIHAGRNSKEDLVQAYKWYSIAATGSDDLSNSAKNERDQLRKKMDTESILEAQRLASSAWDSNITSI
;
A
#
# COMPACT_ATOMS: atom_id res chain seq x y z
N ARG A 1 11.76 -5.83 14.93
CA ARG A 1 11.74 -5.97 13.44
C ARG A 1 10.99 -7.23 12.94
N GLY A 2 10.12 -7.90 13.72
CA GLY A 2 9.53 -9.20 13.31
C GLY A 2 8.01 -9.22 13.01
N TYR A 3 7.27 -8.12 13.21
CA TYR A 3 5.80 -8.17 13.16
C TYR A 3 5.18 -7.99 11.77
N ALA A 4 5.89 -7.35 10.84
CA ALA A 4 5.34 -6.96 9.53
C ALA A 4 4.76 -8.12 8.70
N PRO A 5 5.47 -9.26 8.50
CA PRO A 5 4.91 -10.38 7.75
C PRO A 5 3.71 -11.05 8.44
N ALA A 6 3.74 -11.12 9.78
CA ALA A 6 2.65 -11.68 10.57
C ALA A 6 1.40 -10.80 10.49
N LEU A 7 1.54 -9.48 10.56
CA LEU A 7 0.43 -8.53 10.41
C LEU A 7 -0.26 -8.68 9.05
N VAL A 8 0.52 -8.82 7.97
CA VAL A 8 -0.05 -9.09 6.63
C VAL A 8 -0.83 -10.39 6.62
N LYS A 9 -0.30 -11.47 7.23
CA LYS A 9 -0.99 -12.76 7.23
C LYS A 9 -2.31 -12.71 8.01
N VAL A 10 -2.35 -12.02 9.14
CA VAL A 10 -3.58 -11.85 9.92
C VAL A 10 -4.57 -10.96 9.17
N ALA A 11 -4.10 -9.91 8.49
CA ALA A 11 -4.95 -9.07 7.64
C ALA A 11 -5.61 -9.89 6.51
N GLU A 12 -4.84 -10.76 5.85
CA GLU A 12 -5.38 -11.69 4.84
C GLU A 12 -6.42 -12.63 5.44
N MET A 13 -6.23 -13.12 6.67
CA MET A 13 -7.23 -13.97 7.33
C MET A 13 -8.56 -13.23 7.56
N PHE A 14 -8.52 -11.98 8.03
CA PHE A 14 -9.73 -11.16 8.20
C PHE A 14 -10.36 -10.76 6.88
N ARG A 15 -9.58 -10.54 5.82
CA ARG A 15 -10.12 -10.26 4.48
C ARG A 15 -10.81 -11.50 3.87
N ASP A 16 -10.16 -12.65 3.98
CA ASP A 16 -10.58 -13.87 3.27
C ASP A 16 -11.52 -14.75 4.13
N GLY A 17 -11.75 -14.40 5.40
CA GLY A 17 -12.54 -15.20 6.35
C GLY A 17 -11.87 -16.51 6.76
N SER A 18 -10.54 -16.58 6.71
CA SER A 18 -9.79 -17.81 6.97
C SER A 18 -9.61 -18.05 8.46
N GLY A 19 -10.49 -18.86 9.06
CA GLY A 19 -10.45 -19.19 10.49
C GLY A 19 -10.94 -18.07 11.41
N VAL A 20 -11.38 -16.95 10.84
CA VAL A 20 -12.03 -15.81 11.49
C VAL A 20 -13.16 -15.30 10.59
N PRO A 21 -14.21 -14.63 11.11
CA PRO A 21 -15.19 -13.94 10.27
C PRO A 21 -14.53 -12.89 9.40
N VAL A 22 -15.12 -12.64 8.22
CA VAL A 22 -14.67 -11.55 7.34
C VAL A 22 -14.86 -10.21 8.06
N ASP A 23 -13.78 -9.44 8.15
CA ASP A 23 -13.78 -8.06 8.68
C ASP A 23 -12.81 -7.21 7.87
N GLU A 24 -13.35 -6.50 6.88
CA GLU A 24 -12.57 -5.62 6.00
C GLU A 24 -11.95 -4.43 6.74
N THR A 25 -12.58 -3.97 7.83
CA THR A 25 -12.07 -2.86 8.64
C THR A 25 -10.83 -3.31 9.40
N GLN A 26 -10.91 -4.47 10.04
CA GLN A 26 -9.77 -5.04 10.76
C GLN A 26 -8.64 -5.43 9.81
N ALA A 27 -8.95 -5.97 8.63
CA ALA A 27 -7.96 -6.25 7.59
C ALA A 27 -7.24 -4.95 7.16
N TYR A 28 -7.99 -3.88 6.89
CA TYR A 28 -7.43 -2.57 6.51
C TYR A 28 -6.47 -2.03 7.57
N GLU A 29 -6.88 -2.01 8.85
CA GLU A 29 -6.03 -1.53 9.96
C GLU A 29 -4.72 -2.33 10.08
N LEU A 30 -4.77 -3.64 9.89
CA LEU A 30 -3.60 -4.50 9.93
C LEU A 30 -2.68 -4.28 8.72
N PHE A 31 -3.23 -4.12 7.52
CA PHE A 31 -2.46 -3.75 6.33
C PHE A 31 -1.82 -2.38 6.47
N LEU A 32 -2.53 -1.39 7.02
CA LEU A 32 -2.02 -0.06 7.30
C LEU A 32 -0.82 -0.11 8.25
N ARG A 33 -0.94 -0.83 9.37
CA ARG A 33 0.17 -1.02 10.31
C ARG A 33 1.36 -1.73 9.66
N ALA A 34 1.11 -2.76 8.86
CA ALA A 34 2.17 -3.45 8.13
C ALA A 34 2.87 -2.50 7.15
N ALA A 35 2.11 -1.73 6.37
CA ALA A 35 2.64 -0.78 5.38
C ALA A 35 3.49 0.31 6.03
N SER A 36 3.00 0.92 7.12
CA SER A 36 3.71 1.94 7.90
C SER A 36 4.99 1.40 8.55
N SER A 37 5.05 0.11 8.87
CA SER A 37 6.28 -0.53 9.38
C SER A 37 7.31 -0.89 8.31
N GLY A 38 7.07 -0.50 7.04
CA GLY A 38 7.96 -0.77 5.91
C GLY A 38 7.73 -2.12 5.22
N SER A 39 6.65 -2.83 5.52
CA SER A 39 6.31 -4.08 4.83
C SER A 39 5.91 -3.80 3.39
N ARG A 40 6.75 -4.17 2.41
CA ARG A 40 6.40 -4.04 0.97
C ARG A 40 5.10 -4.76 0.61
N LYS A 41 4.87 -5.95 1.18
CA LYS A 41 3.61 -6.68 0.98
C LYS A 41 2.43 -5.93 1.60
N GLY A 42 2.60 -5.37 2.80
CA GLY A 42 1.57 -4.52 3.42
C GLY A 42 1.26 -3.27 2.58
N GLN A 43 2.29 -2.61 2.04
CA GLN A 43 2.15 -1.45 1.15
C GLN A 43 1.40 -1.82 -0.14
N LEU A 44 1.72 -2.97 -0.75
CA LEU A 44 1.05 -3.47 -1.94
C LEU A 44 -0.44 -3.74 -1.68
N GLU A 45 -0.78 -4.44 -0.61
CA GLU A 45 -2.17 -4.76 -0.27
C GLU A 45 -2.97 -3.51 0.11
N LEU A 46 -2.38 -2.58 0.87
CA LEU A 46 -3.01 -1.31 1.19
C LEU A 46 -3.27 -0.47 -0.07
N ALA A 47 -2.33 -0.46 -1.01
CA ALA A 47 -2.51 0.20 -2.31
C ALA A 47 -3.67 -0.38 -3.10
N ARG A 48 -3.84 -1.72 -3.08
CA ARG A 48 -4.97 -2.41 -3.72
C ARG A 48 -6.31 -2.03 -3.11
N ILE A 49 -6.38 -1.94 -1.78
CA ILE A 49 -7.61 -1.53 -1.08
C ILE A 49 -8.04 -0.13 -1.52
N HIS A 50 -7.11 0.84 -1.51
CA HIS A 50 -7.42 2.18 -1.99
C HIS A 50 -7.77 2.18 -3.49
N ALA A 51 -7.04 1.47 -4.34
CA ALA A 51 -7.34 1.40 -5.77
C ALA A 51 -8.76 0.87 -6.05
N GLY A 52 -9.24 -0.08 -5.24
CA GLY A 52 -10.60 -0.63 -5.35
C GLY A 52 -11.72 0.36 -4.97
N ARG A 53 -11.44 1.34 -4.09
CA ARG A 53 -12.39 2.39 -3.72
C ARG A 53 -12.56 3.45 -4.83
N ASN A 54 -11.55 3.60 -5.69
CA ASN A 54 -11.60 4.34 -6.96
C ASN A 54 -12.05 5.83 -6.87
N SER A 55 -12.06 6.42 -5.68
CA SER A 55 -12.21 7.87 -5.52
C SER A 55 -10.91 8.59 -5.91
N LYS A 56 -10.97 9.89 -6.24
CA LYS A 56 -9.75 10.66 -6.59
C LYS A 56 -8.70 10.58 -5.47
N GLU A 57 -9.12 10.74 -4.22
CA GLU A 57 -8.24 10.67 -3.05
C GLU A 57 -7.66 9.26 -2.85
N ASP A 58 -8.48 8.22 -3.01
CA ASP A 58 -8.00 6.85 -2.88
C ASP A 58 -7.00 6.49 -3.99
N LEU A 59 -7.21 6.95 -5.22
CA LEU A 59 -6.26 6.72 -6.31
C LEU A 59 -4.91 7.39 -6.04
N VAL A 60 -4.90 8.57 -5.41
CA VAL A 60 -3.67 9.24 -4.94
C VAL A 60 -2.96 8.40 -3.88
N GLN A 61 -3.68 7.89 -2.87
CA GLN A 61 -3.10 7.02 -1.84
C GLN A 61 -2.60 5.68 -2.42
N ALA A 62 -3.35 5.08 -3.34
CA ALA A 62 -2.95 3.85 -4.01
C ALA A 62 -1.66 4.06 -4.80
N TYR A 63 -1.57 5.14 -5.58
CA TYR A 63 -0.37 5.46 -6.36
C TYR A 63 0.84 5.70 -5.46
N LYS A 64 0.67 6.40 -4.34
CA LYS A 64 1.70 6.58 -3.31
C LYS A 64 2.22 5.24 -2.81
N TRP A 65 1.33 4.37 -2.32
CA TRP A 65 1.73 3.09 -1.73
C TRP A 65 2.34 2.11 -2.74
N TYR A 66 1.81 2.05 -3.97
CA TYR A 66 2.46 1.29 -5.04
C TYR A 66 3.84 1.84 -5.38
N SER A 67 4.04 3.15 -5.37
CA SER A 67 5.34 3.77 -5.63
C SER A 67 6.38 3.38 -4.58
N ILE A 68 5.99 3.30 -3.31
CA ILE A 68 6.86 2.86 -2.22
C ILE A 68 7.17 1.35 -2.35
N ALA A 69 6.16 0.53 -2.65
CA ALA A 69 6.33 -0.92 -2.84
C ALA A 69 7.20 -1.29 -4.06
N ALA A 70 7.24 -0.42 -5.07
CA ALA A 70 8.00 -0.58 -6.33
C ALA A 70 9.52 -0.38 -6.21
N THR A 71 10.07 -0.19 -5.01
CA THR A 71 11.50 0.09 -4.77
C THR A 71 12.41 -1.14 -4.91
N GLY A 72 11.86 -2.36 -4.92
CA GLY A 72 12.63 -3.61 -5.08
C GLY A 72 12.82 -4.06 -6.53
N SER A 73 13.36 -5.27 -6.70
CA SER A 73 13.49 -5.97 -7.98
C SER A 73 12.80 -7.34 -8.00
N ASP A 74 12.06 -7.69 -6.94
CA ASP A 74 11.29 -8.93 -6.80
C ASP A 74 9.91 -8.83 -7.46
N ASP A 75 9.18 -9.94 -7.47
CA ASP A 75 7.84 -10.03 -8.07
C ASP A 75 6.83 -9.07 -7.43
N LEU A 76 6.97 -8.80 -6.12
CA LEU A 76 6.13 -7.81 -5.42
C LEU A 76 6.37 -6.42 -5.97
N SER A 77 7.64 -6.05 -6.17
CA SER A 77 8.00 -4.77 -6.78
C SER A 77 7.51 -4.66 -8.23
N ASN A 78 7.66 -5.72 -9.03
CA ASN A 78 7.19 -5.73 -10.41
C ASN A 78 5.66 -5.62 -10.49
N SER A 79 4.94 -6.30 -9.58
CA SER A 79 3.49 -6.15 -9.43
C SER A 79 3.11 -4.72 -9.08
N ALA A 80 3.79 -4.11 -8.09
CA ALA A 80 3.55 -2.73 -7.70
C ALA A 80 3.80 -1.73 -8.83
N LYS A 81 4.89 -1.91 -9.61
CA LYS A 81 5.20 -1.09 -10.79
C LYS A 81 4.10 -1.18 -11.83
N ASN A 82 3.66 -2.38 -12.15
CA ASN A 82 2.59 -2.59 -13.13
C ASN A 82 1.29 -1.89 -12.69
N GLU A 83 0.84 -2.12 -11.46
CA GLU A 83 -0.40 -1.52 -10.95
C GLU A 83 -0.32 0.02 -10.89
N ARG A 84 0.79 0.56 -10.40
CA ARG A 84 1.07 2.01 -10.41
C ARG A 84 0.96 2.59 -11.83
N ASP A 85 1.55 1.90 -12.81
CA ASP A 85 1.57 2.36 -14.20
C ASP A 85 0.17 2.27 -14.86
N GLN A 86 -0.68 1.32 -14.46
CA GLN A 86 -2.08 1.30 -14.86
C GLN A 86 -2.88 2.44 -14.23
N LEU A 87 -2.65 2.74 -12.95
CA LEU A 87 -3.28 3.89 -12.28
C LEU A 87 -2.89 5.20 -12.94
N ARG A 88 -1.61 5.36 -13.32
CA ARG A 88 -1.12 6.57 -14.01
C ARG A 88 -1.94 6.92 -15.26
N LYS A 89 -2.43 5.92 -16.00
CA LYS A 89 -3.23 6.13 -17.22
C LYS A 89 -4.64 6.67 -16.94
N LYS A 90 -5.13 6.52 -15.70
CA LYS A 90 -6.48 6.90 -15.27
C LYS A 90 -6.50 8.19 -14.43
N MET A 91 -5.33 8.68 -14.03
CA MET A 91 -5.18 9.83 -13.14
C MET A 91 -4.74 11.07 -13.92
N ASP A 92 -5.17 12.24 -13.45
CA ASP A 92 -4.64 13.53 -13.93
C ASP A 92 -3.23 13.79 -13.36
N THR A 93 -2.48 14.68 -14.04
CA THR A 93 -1.09 15.02 -13.68
C THR A 93 -0.97 15.56 -12.26
N GLU A 94 -1.92 16.40 -11.82
CA GLU A 94 -1.92 16.97 -10.47
C GLU A 94 -1.99 15.88 -9.40
N SER A 95 -2.87 14.89 -9.61
CA SER A 95 -3.03 13.75 -8.70
C SER A 95 -1.78 12.88 -8.65
N ILE A 96 -1.10 12.70 -9.78
CA ILE A 96 0.17 11.95 -9.85
C ILE A 96 1.27 12.70 -9.08
N LEU A 97 1.39 14.01 -9.29
CA LEU A 97 2.38 14.85 -8.61
C LEU A 97 2.17 14.86 -7.10
N GLU A 98 0.92 14.98 -6.64
CA GLU A 98 0.63 14.93 -5.21
C GLU A 98 0.96 13.54 -4.63
N ALA A 99 0.59 12.46 -5.32
CA ALA A 99 0.94 11.11 -4.87
C ALA A 99 2.46 10.89 -4.76
N GLN A 100 3.23 11.43 -5.71
CA GLN A 100 4.70 11.40 -5.68
C GLN A 100 5.26 12.22 -4.51
N ARG A 101 4.72 13.42 -4.27
CA ARG A 101 5.10 14.27 -3.14
C ARG A 101 4.87 13.57 -1.79
N LEU A 102 3.71 12.93 -1.65
CA LEU A 102 3.36 12.14 -0.47
C LEU A 102 4.26 10.91 -0.30
N ALA A 103 4.67 10.26 -1.40
CA ALA A 103 5.56 9.11 -1.35
C ALA A 103 6.97 9.50 -0.90
N SER A 104 7.51 10.62 -1.42
CA SER A 104 8.83 11.14 -1.02
C SER A 104 8.84 11.57 0.44
N SER A 105 7.84 12.33 0.89
CA SER A 105 7.74 12.80 2.28
C SER A 105 7.59 11.67 3.30
N ALA A 106 6.89 10.59 2.94
CA ALA A 106 6.75 9.41 3.78
C ALA A 106 8.06 8.62 3.92
N TRP A 107 8.95 8.70 2.93
CA TRP A 107 10.25 8.05 2.98
C TRP A 107 11.23 8.84 3.86
N ASP A 108 11.23 10.17 3.76
CA ASP A 108 12.08 11.04 4.56
C ASP A 108 11.75 10.95 6.07
N SER A 109 10.45 10.92 6.41
CA SER A 109 9.99 10.82 7.81
C SER A 109 10.42 9.51 8.51
N ASN A 110 10.60 8.43 7.73
CA ASN A 110 11.08 7.14 8.23
C ASN A 110 12.61 7.08 8.41
N ILE A 111 13.36 8.04 7.85
CA ILE A 111 14.82 8.14 8.01
C ILE A 111 15.18 9.09 9.16
N THR A 112 14.39 10.14 9.44
CA THR A 112 14.69 11.12 10.49
C THR A 112 14.30 10.67 11.91
N SER A 113 13.72 9.48 12.08
CA SER A 113 13.36 8.92 13.39
C SER A 113 14.38 7.88 13.92
N ILE A 114 15.64 7.97 13.48
CA ILE A 114 16.79 7.17 13.96
C ILE A 114 17.78 8.12 14.64
#